data_AF-A0A496VTF6-F1
#
_entry.id   AF-A0A496VTF6-F1
#
_cell.length_a   1.000
_cell.length_b   1.000
_cell.length_c   1.000
_cell.angle_alpha   90.00
_cell.angle_beta   90.00
_cell.angle_gamma   90.00
#
_symmetry.space_group_name_H-M   'P 1'
#
loop_
_entity.id
_entity.type
_entity.pdbx_description
1 polymer ?
#
loop_
_entity_poly.entity_id
_entity_poly.type
_entity_poly.pdbx_seq_one_letter_code
_entity_poly.pdbx_strand_id
1 'polypeptide(L)'
;MNEKLLKKINQLNKKLSPEMGDDSLLIRHPEFSFDKSFPMTDRNDDDIIQNIEDFLQIKYIKGKCLYKKDYAEFLVDLSGSTNLVNTLGRCKFSVEKDQTLTDINYEIGQISEAFFEFINQTLLEFEYEPSDLTTLKIDHVDKVLALSLGNTSDFEKKVEFMAKSIIFDVSHKSSICLKLIDISHVKTDEPLKDILENSKLISKKSVVLNYDNDLIQYYYRAIQMEASEFQYLAFYQVLECIFDEVYLSETISDARKIIESSYFSPVDDEHIKGLINIIDRYNKEKDDREKTRLVLQKYFKGETRDEAYLLANREIIDILKNLDKIKSDKEAKDLQKLTNTIYDFRAKCVHSNRTYPFRTEFQDSPEELTLYIALIKKIAEKIILNYRIR
;
A
#
# COMPACT_ATOMS: atom_id res chain seq x y z
N MET A 1 -44.85 17.48 17.55
CA MET A 1 -43.40 17.27 17.37
C MET A 1 -43.11 16.77 15.95
N ASN A 2 -43.80 15.72 15.50
CA ASN A 2 -43.54 14.99 14.25
C ASN A 2 -43.57 15.84 12.95
N GLU A 3 -44.50 16.79 12.77
CA GLU A 3 -44.57 17.56 11.51
C GLU A 3 -43.38 18.51 11.27
N LYS A 4 -42.86 19.13 12.34
CA LYS A 4 -41.72 20.07 12.24
C LYS A 4 -40.44 19.32 11.85
N LEU A 5 -40.24 18.14 12.43
CA LEU A 5 -39.11 17.26 12.14
C LEU A 5 -39.18 16.73 10.70
N LEU A 6 -40.33 16.21 10.26
CA LEU A 6 -40.54 15.77 8.87
C LEU A 6 -40.27 16.90 7.87
N LYS A 7 -40.70 18.13 8.17
CA LYS A 7 -40.41 19.29 7.33
C LYS A 7 -38.92 19.60 7.24
N LYS A 8 -38.17 19.50 8.35
CA LYS A 8 -36.71 19.66 8.35
C LYS A 8 -36.03 18.56 7.52
N ILE A 9 -36.41 17.30 7.69
CA ILE A 9 -35.85 16.16 6.92
C ILE A 9 -36.05 16.35 5.42
N ASN A 10 -37.25 16.74 4.99
CA ASN A 10 -37.56 17.01 3.59
C ASN A 10 -36.79 18.22 3.03
N GLN A 11 -36.37 19.16 3.88
CA GLN A 11 -35.50 20.28 3.50
C GLN A 11 -34.04 19.86 3.32
N LEU A 12 -33.56 18.88 4.09
CA LEU A 12 -32.19 18.36 3.99
C LEU A 12 -31.93 17.71 2.64
N ASN A 13 -32.81 16.79 2.25
CA ASN A 13 -32.69 16.08 0.98
C ASN A 13 -34.07 15.63 0.50
N LYS A 14 -34.51 16.19 -0.63
CA LYS A 14 -35.83 15.91 -1.24
C LYS A 14 -36.01 14.46 -1.70
N LYS A 15 -34.94 13.67 -1.79
CA LYS A 15 -34.99 12.25 -2.15
C LYS A 15 -35.34 11.36 -0.95
N LEU A 16 -35.31 11.88 0.28
CA LEU A 16 -35.65 11.10 1.46
C LEU A 16 -37.16 10.85 1.54
N SER A 17 -37.52 9.63 1.91
CA SER A 17 -38.89 9.26 2.26
C SER A 17 -38.94 8.83 3.73
N PRO A 18 -39.18 9.79 4.65
CA PRO A 18 -39.28 9.50 6.08
C PRO A 18 -40.62 8.84 6.45
N GLU A 19 -40.58 7.84 7.32
CA GLU A 19 -41.73 7.16 7.90
C GLU A 19 -41.58 7.08 9.43
N MET A 20 -42.54 7.63 10.17
CA MET A 20 -42.51 7.64 11.64
C MET A 20 -43.11 6.35 12.19
N GLY A 21 -42.34 5.63 13.01
CA GLY A 21 -42.84 4.59 13.90
C GLY A 21 -43.05 5.10 15.32
N ASP A 22 -43.41 4.19 16.23
CA ASP A 22 -43.70 4.52 17.63
C ASP A 22 -42.47 5.04 18.39
N ASP A 23 -41.30 4.40 18.18
CA ASP A 23 -40.03 4.73 18.87
C ASP A 23 -38.86 5.04 17.91
N SER A 24 -39.11 5.09 16.61
CA SER A 24 -38.07 5.30 15.61
C SER A 24 -38.56 6.01 14.35
N LEU A 25 -37.63 6.58 13.60
CA LEU A 25 -37.85 7.15 12.28
C LEU A 25 -37.11 6.32 11.25
N LEU A 26 -37.87 5.77 10.32
CA LEU A 26 -37.34 5.07 9.18
C LEU A 26 -37.09 6.07 8.05
N ILE A 27 -35.88 6.06 7.50
CA ILE A 27 -35.49 6.88 6.35
C ILE A 27 -35.19 5.96 5.19
N ARG A 28 -35.93 6.15 4.08
CA ARG A 28 -35.62 5.53 2.80
C ARG A 28 -34.92 6.54 1.89
N HIS A 29 -33.85 6.13 1.24
CA HIS A 29 -33.16 6.94 0.24
C HIS A 29 -32.84 6.06 -0.98
N PRO A 30 -33.14 6.52 -2.21
CA PRO A 30 -33.03 5.69 -3.42
C PRO A 30 -31.60 5.26 -3.77
N GLU A 31 -30.58 5.92 -3.19
CA GLU A 31 -29.17 5.56 -3.41
C GLU A 31 -28.66 4.52 -2.40
N PHE A 32 -29.40 4.26 -1.31
CA PHE A 32 -29.08 3.18 -0.37
C PHE A 32 -29.96 1.97 -0.68
N SER A 33 -29.38 0.77 -0.60
CA SER A 33 -30.10 -0.48 -0.84
C SER A 33 -30.88 -0.99 0.37
N PHE A 34 -30.97 -0.21 1.45
CA PHE A 34 -31.64 -0.55 2.69
C PHE A 34 -32.28 0.68 3.34
N ASP A 35 -33.25 0.44 4.23
CA ASP A 35 -33.92 1.48 5.01
C ASP A 35 -33.18 1.67 6.35
N LYS A 36 -32.88 2.92 6.71
CA LYS A 36 -32.14 3.25 7.94
C LYS A 36 -33.11 3.69 9.04
N SER A 37 -33.06 3.01 10.18
CA SER A 37 -33.83 3.40 11.37
C SER A 37 -33.02 4.30 12.30
N PHE A 38 -33.63 5.39 12.77
CA PHE A 38 -33.07 6.31 13.75
C PHE A 38 -33.92 6.24 15.03
N PRO A 39 -33.35 5.84 16.18
CA PRO A 39 -34.09 5.82 17.44
C PRO A 39 -34.48 7.24 17.87
N MET A 40 -35.71 7.40 18.33
CA MET A 40 -36.31 8.67 18.75
C MET A 40 -36.32 8.87 20.27
N THR A 41 -36.23 7.78 21.03
CA THR A 41 -36.35 7.80 22.49
C THR A 41 -35.27 8.67 23.14
N ASP A 42 -35.67 9.62 23.97
CA ASP A 42 -34.80 10.53 24.72
C ASP A 42 -33.87 11.43 23.88
N ARG A 43 -34.17 11.64 22.59
CA ARG A 43 -33.38 12.50 21.70
C ARG A 43 -34.15 13.74 21.27
N ASN A 44 -33.44 14.85 21.09
CA ASN A 44 -34.04 16.07 20.55
C ASN A 44 -34.04 16.05 19.01
N ASP A 45 -34.94 16.83 18.40
CA ASP A 45 -35.09 16.92 16.93
C ASP A 45 -33.77 17.28 16.22
N ASP A 46 -32.92 18.11 16.82
CA ASP A 46 -31.68 18.59 16.20
C ASP A 46 -30.59 17.49 16.18
N ASP A 47 -30.50 16.67 17.22
CA ASP A 47 -29.59 15.51 17.27
C ASP A 47 -29.96 14.46 16.20
N ILE A 48 -31.27 14.24 15.98
CA ILE A 48 -31.75 13.33 14.95
C ILE A 48 -31.42 13.87 13.55
N ILE A 49 -31.64 15.17 13.34
CA ILE A 49 -31.30 15.83 12.08
C ILE A 49 -29.79 15.73 11.81
N GLN A 50 -28.94 15.98 12.81
CA GLN A 50 -27.50 15.84 12.65
C GLN A 50 -27.10 14.41 12.28
N ASN A 51 -27.68 13.40 12.93
CA ASN A 51 -27.42 12.00 12.58
C ASN A 51 -27.84 11.66 11.13
N ILE A 52 -28.95 12.22 10.65
CA ILE A 52 -29.40 12.05 9.27
C ILE A 52 -28.43 12.75 8.30
N GLU A 53 -27.99 13.97 8.61
CA GLU A 53 -26.99 14.68 7.83
C GLU A 53 -25.66 13.91 7.76
N ASP A 54 -25.21 13.34 8.87
CA ASP A 54 -23.99 12.53 8.93
C ASP A 54 -24.15 11.25 8.10
N PHE A 55 -25.30 10.58 8.19
CA PHE A 55 -25.63 9.41 7.37
C PHE A 55 -25.63 9.72 5.88
N LEU A 56 -26.20 10.86 5.46
CA LEU A 56 -26.23 11.30 4.07
C LEU A 56 -24.84 11.61 3.49
N GLN A 57 -23.85 11.88 4.34
CA GLN A 57 -22.46 12.12 3.92
C GLN A 57 -21.68 10.82 3.72
N ILE A 58 -22.24 9.67 4.12
CA ILE A 58 -21.58 8.38 3.98
C ILE A 58 -21.62 7.93 2.52
N LYS A 59 -20.44 7.58 2.00
CA LYS A 59 -20.31 6.82 0.76
C LYS A 59 -19.81 5.44 1.09
N TYR A 60 -20.55 4.41 0.68
CA TYR A 60 -20.23 3.03 0.95
C TYR A 60 -19.96 2.30 -0.37
N ILE A 61 -18.77 1.70 -0.47
CA ILE A 61 -18.47 0.70 -1.49
C ILE A 61 -18.79 -0.65 -0.87
N LYS A 62 -19.81 -1.31 -1.43
CA LYS A 62 -20.31 -2.60 -0.97
C LYS A 62 -19.18 -3.57 -0.63
N GLY A 63 -19.13 -4.04 0.62
CA GLY A 63 -18.20 -5.05 1.10
C GLY A 63 -16.71 -4.65 1.13
N LYS A 64 -16.37 -3.38 0.85
CA LYS A 64 -14.96 -2.96 0.71
C LYS A 64 -14.59 -1.79 1.62
N CYS A 65 -15.38 -0.71 1.58
CA CYS A 65 -14.98 0.53 2.24
C CYS A 65 -16.17 1.43 2.59
N LEU A 66 -16.04 2.15 3.70
CA LEU A 66 -16.90 3.26 4.09
C LEU A 66 -16.10 4.56 4.13
N TYR A 67 -16.65 5.60 3.51
CA TYR A 67 -16.10 6.95 3.55
C TYR A 67 -17.12 7.91 4.15
N LYS A 68 -16.64 8.88 4.92
CA LYS A 68 -17.38 10.07 5.33
C LYS A 68 -16.41 11.25 5.40
N LYS A 69 -16.91 12.47 5.56
CA LYS A 69 -16.07 13.68 5.60
C LYS A 69 -14.80 13.49 6.44
N ASP A 70 -13.65 13.70 5.82
CA ASP A 70 -12.31 13.59 6.40
C ASP A 70 -11.95 12.21 6.99
N TYR A 71 -12.67 11.15 6.59
CA TYR A 71 -12.54 9.80 7.15
C TYR A 71 -12.75 8.69 6.11
N ALA A 72 -11.94 7.64 6.21
CA ALA A 72 -12.11 6.41 5.43
C ALA A 72 -11.88 5.18 6.31
N GLU A 73 -12.61 4.11 6.03
CA GLU A 73 -12.49 2.84 6.75
C GLU A 73 -12.52 1.66 5.78
N PHE A 74 -11.51 0.80 5.89
CA PHE A 74 -11.35 -0.39 5.04
C PHE A 74 -11.33 -1.64 5.88
N LEU A 75 -11.94 -2.71 5.40
CA LEU A 75 -11.73 -4.05 5.97
C LEU A 75 -10.30 -4.50 5.73
N VAL A 76 -9.66 -5.08 6.74
CA VAL A 76 -8.31 -5.63 6.64
C VAL A 76 -8.21 -7.02 7.22
N ASP A 77 -7.44 -7.86 6.53
CA ASP A 77 -7.07 -9.21 6.95
C ASP A 77 -5.72 -9.18 7.66
N LEU A 78 -5.64 -9.96 8.74
CA LEU A 78 -4.47 -10.14 9.59
C LEU A 78 -3.94 -11.59 9.60
N SER A 79 -4.54 -12.50 8.84
CA SER A 79 -4.35 -13.98 8.84
C SER A 79 -2.91 -14.51 8.70
N GLY A 80 -1.90 -13.65 8.51
CA GLY A 80 -0.47 -14.00 8.50
C GLY A 80 0.34 -13.58 9.72
N SER A 81 -0.26 -12.96 10.75
CA SER A 81 0.48 -12.26 11.81
C SER A 81 0.30 -12.89 13.19
N THR A 82 1.16 -13.83 13.57
CA THR A 82 1.05 -14.62 14.80
C THR A 82 1.34 -13.88 16.12
N ASN A 83 1.66 -12.57 16.10
CA ASN A 83 2.00 -11.81 17.32
C ASN A 83 1.78 -10.28 17.20
N LEU A 84 0.60 -9.88 16.73
CA LEU A 84 0.27 -8.49 16.36
C LEU A 84 0.44 -7.47 17.51
N VAL A 85 -0.16 -7.75 18.67
CA VAL A 85 -0.23 -6.79 19.79
C VAL A 85 1.17 -6.46 20.33
N ASN A 86 2.04 -7.48 20.46
CA ASN A 86 3.41 -7.30 20.95
C ASN A 86 4.32 -6.58 19.95
N THR A 87 4.11 -6.80 18.66
CA THR A 87 4.97 -6.26 17.60
C THR A 87 4.62 -4.80 17.31
N LEU A 88 3.34 -4.46 17.24
CA LEU A 88 2.87 -3.11 16.92
C LEU A 88 3.07 -2.09 18.04
N GLY A 89 3.05 -2.54 19.30
CA GLY A 89 3.33 -1.69 20.47
C GLY A 89 4.81 -1.32 20.65
N ARG A 90 5.73 -2.06 20.02
CA ARG A 90 7.19 -1.81 20.11
C ARG A 90 7.72 -0.91 19.00
N CYS A 91 7.01 -0.81 17.88
CA CYS A 91 7.41 0.03 16.76
C CYS A 91 7.14 1.51 17.08
N LYS A 92 8.18 2.34 16.96
CA LYS A 92 8.06 3.80 17.07
C LYS A 92 7.44 4.33 15.78
N PHE A 93 6.14 4.55 15.82
CA PHE A 93 5.47 5.43 14.87
C PHE A 93 5.42 6.83 15.48
N SER A 94 5.34 7.88 14.67
CA SER A 94 5.33 9.26 15.17
C SER A 94 4.15 9.46 16.13
N VAL A 95 4.46 9.64 17.42
CA VAL A 95 3.46 9.93 18.46
C VAL A 95 3.40 11.44 18.65
N GLU A 96 2.30 12.03 18.20
CA GLU A 96 1.62 13.27 18.67
C GLU A 96 2.42 14.53 19.06
N LYS A 97 3.71 14.69 18.74
CA LYS A 97 4.46 15.86 19.24
C LYS A 97 4.67 17.03 18.27
N ASP A 98 4.52 16.85 16.96
CA ASP A 98 4.56 17.97 16.01
C ASP A 98 3.63 17.66 14.83
N GLN A 99 2.35 18.01 14.96
CA GLN A 99 1.39 17.94 13.85
C GLN A 99 1.77 19.01 12.82
N THR A 100 2.51 18.63 11.79
CA THR A 100 2.52 19.39 10.54
C THR A 100 1.18 19.17 9.83
N LEU A 101 0.77 20.13 9.00
CA LEU A 101 -0.53 20.14 8.29
C LEU A 101 -0.72 18.98 7.27
N THR A 102 0.22 18.04 7.18
CA THR A 102 0.32 17.01 6.13
C THR A 102 0.16 15.57 6.64
N ASP A 103 -0.05 15.40 7.94
CA ASP A 103 -0.01 14.10 8.60
C ASP A 103 -1.37 13.37 8.55
N ILE A 104 -1.34 12.12 8.09
CA ILE A 104 -2.51 11.24 8.09
C ILE A 104 -2.50 10.44 9.38
N ASN A 105 -3.63 10.42 10.08
CA ASN A 105 -3.78 9.55 11.23
C ASN A 105 -4.47 8.24 10.82
N TYR A 106 -4.01 7.13 11.35
CA TYR A 106 -4.64 5.84 11.13
C TYR A 106 -4.74 5.01 12.41
N GLU A 107 -5.72 4.13 12.43
CA GLU A 107 -6.00 3.15 13.49
C GLU A 107 -6.29 1.80 12.83
N ILE A 108 -5.78 0.70 13.39
CA ILE A 108 -6.12 -0.66 12.93
C ILE A 108 -6.77 -1.37 14.10
N GLY A 109 -8.09 -1.53 14.07
CA GLY A 109 -8.87 -2.01 15.20
C GLY A 109 -10.20 -2.61 14.78
N GLN A 110 -11.14 -2.74 15.71
CA GLN A 110 -12.47 -3.25 15.41
C GLN A 110 -13.21 -2.35 14.42
N ILE A 111 -14.06 -2.95 13.58
CA ILE A 111 -14.94 -2.21 12.68
C ILE A 111 -15.82 -1.20 13.43
N SER A 112 -16.07 -0.04 12.82
CA SER A 112 -17.04 0.91 13.34
C SER A 112 -18.47 0.40 13.23
N GLU A 113 -19.33 0.77 14.18
CA GLU A 113 -20.77 0.41 14.16
C GLU A 113 -21.44 0.82 12.84
N ALA A 114 -21.09 2.00 12.33
CA ALA A 114 -21.60 2.50 11.05
C ALA A 114 -21.20 1.59 9.89
N PHE A 115 -19.92 1.21 9.78
CA PHE A 115 -19.48 0.36 8.67
C PHE A 115 -20.05 -1.05 8.77
N PHE A 116 -20.10 -1.61 9.99
CA PHE A 116 -20.72 -2.91 10.23
C PHE A 116 -22.20 -2.93 9.84
N GLU A 117 -22.95 -1.89 10.20
CA GLU A 117 -24.36 -1.79 9.83
C GLU A 117 -24.55 -1.79 8.31
N PHE A 118 -23.74 -1.02 7.56
CA PHE A 118 -23.80 -1.03 6.10
C PHE A 118 -23.47 -2.42 5.52
N ILE A 119 -22.50 -3.14 6.09
CA ILE A 119 -22.19 -4.51 5.67
C ILE A 119 -23.39 -5.43 5.93
N ASN A 120 -23.88 -5.47 7.17
CA ASN A 120 -24.96 -6.35 7.61
C ASN A 120 -26.28 -6.12 6.82
N GLN A 121 -26.56 -4.87 6.45
CA GLN A 121 -27.77 -4.53 5.69
C GLN A 121 -27.65 -4.78 4.18
N THR A 122 -26.43 -4.92 3.64
CA THR A 122 -26.21 -5.02 2.19
C THR A 122 -25.68 -6.36 1.70
N LEU A 123 -25.13 -7.18 2.60
CA LEU A 123 -24.72 -8.55 2.34
C LEU A 123 -25.74 -9.49 2.97
N LEU A 124 -26.38 -10.31 2.13
CA LEU A 124 -27.28 -11.36 2.60
C LEU A 124 -26.46 -12.40 3.37
N GLU A 125 -27.01 -12.91 4.48
CA GLU A 125 -26.43 -14.04 5.22
C GLU A 125 -25.02 -13.75 5.80
N PHE A 126 -24.80 -12.50 6.26
CA PHE A 126 -23.57 -12.10 6.94
C PHE A 126 -23.61 -12.51 8.42
N GLU A 127 -22.93 -13.60 8.79
CA GLU A 127 -22.99 -14.20 10.13
C GLU A 127 -21.89 -13.75 11.10
N TYR A 128 -21.19 -12.64 10.81
CA TYR A 128 -20.09 -12.14 11.64
C TYR A 128 -20.56 -11.07 12.61
N GLU A 129 -19.98 -11.05 13.81
CA GLU A 129 -20.15 -9.97 14.77
C GLU A 129 -19.13 -8.83 14.53
N PRO A 130 -19.38 -7.60 15.01
CA PRO A 130 -18.41 -6.50 14.89
C PRO A 130 -17.04 -6.84 15.51
N SER A 131 -17.03 -7.69 16.54
CA SER A 131 -15.79 -8.16 17.18
C SER A 131 -14.89 -8.97 16.25
N ASP A 132 -15.48 -9.56 15.21
CA ASP A 132 -14.85 -10.51 14.31
C ASP A 132 -14.24 -9.83 13.10
N LEU A 133 -14.35 -8.50 12.99
CA LEU A 133 -13.87 -7.74 11.85
C LEU A 133 -12.85 -6.69 12.28
N THR A 134 -11.72 -6.68 11.58
CA THR A 134 -10.70 -5.64 11.74
C THR A 134 -10.77 -4.66 10.59
N THR A 135 -10.64 -3.37 10.90
CA THR A 135 -10.57 -2.29 9.93
C THR A 135 -9.36 -1.39 10.10
N LEU A 136 -8.91 -0.86 8.98
CA LEU A 136 -8.01 0.29 8.90
C LEU A 136 -8.86 1.56 8.80
N LYS A 137 -8.90 2.34 9.88
CA LYS A 137 -9.52 3.66 9.91
C LYS A 137 -8.47 4.71 9.60
N ILE A 138 -8.85 5.71 8.80
CA ILE A 138 -7.96 6.76 8.32
C ILE A 138 -8.68 8.10 8.53
N ASP A 139 -8.11 8.99 9.33
CA ASP A 139 -8.57 10.36 9.53
C ASP A 139 -7.73 11.35 8.70
N HIS A 140 -8.25 12.56 8.52
CA HIS A 140 -7.60 13.66 7.80
C HIS A 140 -7.45 13.44 6.29
N VAL A 141 -8.31 12.58 5.71
CA VAL A 141 -8.30 12.20 4.30
C VAL A 141 -8.49 13.42 3.39
N ASP A 142 -9.48 14.27 3.68
CA ASP A 142 -9.84 15.42 2.83
C ASP A 142 -8.77 16.50 2.93
N LYS A 143 -8.18 16.68 4.12
CA LYS A 143 -7.10 17.65 4.36
C LYS A 143 -5.83 17.31 3.59
N VAL A 144 -5.46 16.03 3.51
CA VAL A 144 -4.23 15.60 2.83
C VAL A 144 -4.42 15.48 1.33
N LEU A 145 -5.58 15.02 0.87
CA LEU A 145 -5.84 14.84 -0.57
C LEU A 145 -6.34 16.12 -1.27
N ALA A 146 -6.67 17.18 -0.51
CA ALA A 146 -7.28 18.42 -1.01
C ALA A 146 -8.50 18.15 -1.92
N LEU A 147 -9.30 17.13 -1.59
CA LEU A 147 -10.40 16.66 -2.42
C LEU A 147 -11.71 17.37 -2.07
N SER A 148 -12.46 17.75 -3.11
CA SER A 148 -13.89 17.99 -3.00
C SER A 148 -14.64 16.69 -3.30
N LEU A 149 -15.56 16.28 -2.42
CA LEU A 149 -16.39 15.05 -2.53
C LEU A 149 -17.21 14.90 -3.84
N GLY A 150 -17.11 15.82 -4.81
CA GLY A 150 -17.89 15.84 -6.04
C GLY A 150 -17.46 14.88 -7.16
N ASN A 151 -16.26 14.28 -7.11
CA ASN A 151 -15.79 13.32 -8.12
C ASN A 151 -15.42 11.97 -7.47
N THR A 152 -16.35 11.01 -7.51
CA THR A 152 -16.28 9.75 -6.73
C THR A 152 -15.16 8.81 -7.19
N SER A 153 -14.95 8.62 -8.49
CA SER A 153 -13.99 7.62 -8.98
C SER A 153 -12.52 8.00 -8.76
N ASP A 154 -12.20 9.30 -8.82
CA ASP A 154 -10.86 9.81 -8.48
C ASP A 154 -10.61 9.76 -6.96
N PHE A 155 -11.66 10.03 -6.18
CA PHE A 155 -11.59 9.93 -4.71
C PHE A 155 -11.29 8.50 -4.25
N GLU A 156 -12.02 7.50 -4.73
CA GLU A 156 -11.80 6.10 -4.34
C GLU A 156 -10.37 5.63 -4.59
N LYS A 157 -9.82 5.93 -5.77
CA LYS A 157 -8.43 5.57 -6.12
C LYS A 157 -7.41 6.22 -5.19
N LYS A 158 -7.61 7.49 -4.86
CA LYS A 158 -6.69 8.25 -3.98
C LYS A 158 -6.73 7.73 -2.55
N VAL A 159 -7.91 7.42 -2.02
CA VAL A 159 -8.02 6.89 -0.66
C VAL A 159 -7.54 5.44 -0.58
N GLU A 160 -7.76 4.63 -1.62
CA GLU A 160 -7.18 3.28 -1.68
C GLU A 160 -5.64 3.32 -1.75
N PHE A 161 -5.05 4.26 -2.50
CA PHE A 161 -3.61 4.49 -2.50
C PHE A 161 -3.07 4.86 -1.10
N MET A 162 -3.79 5.73 -0.39
CA MET A 162 -3.47 6.10 0.99
C MET A 162 -3.52 4.88 1.93
N ALA A 163 -4.55 4.04 1.84
CA ALA A 163 -4.65 2.81 2.60
C ALA A 163 -3.47 1.86 2.31
N LYS A 164 -3.13 1.65 1.03
CA LYS A 164 -1.99 0.82 0.61
C LYS A 164 -0.65 1.38 1.10
N SER A 165 -0.51 2.69 1.13
CA SER A 165 0.68 3.36 1.67
C SER A 165 0.85 3.16 3.18
N ILE A 166 -0.25 3.22 3.93
CA ILE A 166 -0.25 2.89 5.37
C ILE A 166 0.12 1.41 5.56
N ILE A 167 -0.45 0.51 4.76
CA ILE A 167 -0.13 -0.92 4.80
C ILE A 167 1.35 -1.17 4.52
N PHE A 168 1.94 -0.47 3.53
CA PHE A 168 3.37 -0.51 3.27
C PHE A 168 4.18 -0.09 4.50
N ASP A 169 3.87 1.05 5.12
CA ASP A 169 4.58 1.57 6.28
C ASP A 169 4.51 0.62 7.49
N VAL A 170 3.33 0.04 7.74
CA VAL A 170 3.13 -0.98 8.77
C VAL A 170 3.95 -2.23 8.45
N SER A 171 3.84 -2.76 7.23
CA SER A 171 4.61 -3.94 6.81
C SER A 171 6.11 -3.72 6.97
N HIS A 172 6.63 -2.57 6.54
CA HIS A 172 8.04 -2.27 6.61
C HIS A 172 8.54 -2.15 8.06
N LYS A 173 7.80 -1.44 8.91
CA LYS A 173 8.24 -1.13 10.29
C LYS A 173 7.99 -2.25 11.29
N SER A 174 6.97 -3.08 11.09
CA SER A 174 6.56 -4.11 12.05
C SER A 174 6.53 -5.52 11.46
N SER A 175 6.92 -5.72 10.20
CA SER A 175 6.87 -7.02 9.51
C SER A 175 5.47 -7.65 9.47
N ILE A 176 4.42 -6.85 9.69
CA ILE A 176 3.02 -7.30 9.69
C ILE A 176 2.45 -7.12 8.29
N CYS A 177 1.92 -8.21 7.73
CA CYS A 177 1.25 -8.15 6.44
C CYS A 177 -0.24 -7.88 6.67
N LEU A 178 -0.70 -6.72 6.20
CA LEU A 178 -2.11 -6.36 6.16
C LEU A 178 -2.60 -6.50 4.72
N LYS A 179 -3.82 -6.99 4.53
CA LYS A 179 -4.45 -7.03 3.21
C LYS A 179 -5.81 -6.35 3.28
N LEU A 180 -6.11 -5.43 2.37
CA LEU A 180 -7.46 -4.93 2.17
C LEU A 180 -8.34 -6.09 1.70
N ILE A 181 -9.51 -6.25 2.33
CA ILE A 181 -10.49 -7.29 1.98
C ILE A 181 -11.62 -6.67 1.17
N ASP A 182 -12.10 -7.43 0.18
CA ASP A 182 -13.37 -7.19 -0.47
C ASP A 182 -14.30 -8.39 -0.20
N ILE A 183 -15.28 -8.19 0.67
CA ILE A 183 -16.28 -9.21 1.03
C ILE A 183 -17.56 -9.12 0.20
N SER A 184 -17.59 -8.30 -0.86
CA SER A 184 -18.79 -8.13 -1.69
C SER A 184 -19.24 -9.40 -2.43
N HIS A 185 -18.33 -10.36 -2.58
CA HIS A 185 -18.53 -11.62 -3.30
C HIS A 185 -18.31 -12.87 -2.45
N VAL A 186 -18.08 -12.73 -1.14
CA VAL A 186 -17.87 -13.89 -0.26
C VAL A 186 -19.14 -14.73 -0.28
N LYS A 187 -18.99 -15.98 -0.74
CA LYS A 187 -20.06 -16.98 -0.71
C LYS A 187 -20.16 -17.54 0.70
N THR A 188 -21.38 -17.84 1.14
CA THR A 188 -21.73 -18.40 2.45
C THR A 188 -20.89 -19.59 2.92
N ASP A 189 -20.30 -20.36 2.01
CA ASP A 189 -19.56 -21.59 2.34
C ASP A 189 -18.03 -21.38 2.55
N GLU A 190 -17.50 -20.18 2.32
CA GLU A 190 -16.10 -19.86 2.61
C GLU A 190 -16.02 -19.11 3.94
N PRO A 191 -15.76 -19.79 5.08
CA PRO A 191 -15.48 -19.09 6.32
C PRO A 191 -14.31 -18.14 6.08
N LEU A 192 -14.44 -16.88 6.49
CA LEU A 192 -13.33 -15.95 6.67
C LEU A 192 -12.45 -16.55 7.77
N LYS A 193 -11.63 -17.54 7.40
CA LYS A 193 -10.69 -18.18 8.31
C LYS A 193 -9.69 -17.13 8.75
N ASP A 194 -9.54 -17.04 10.06
CA ASP A 194 -8.46 -16.35 10.77
C ASP A 194 -8.58 -14.82 10.94
N ILE A 195 -9.79 -14.27 11.12
CA ILE A 195 -9.92 -12.95 11.77
C ILE A 195 -9.85 -13.17 13.29
N LEU A 196 -8.62 -13.24 13.80
CA LEU A 196 -8.32 -13.64 15.17
C LEU A 196 -8.74 -12.61 16.23
N GLU A 197 -9.20 -13.19 17.35
CA GLU A 197 -9.60 -12.60 18.62
C GLU A 197 -8.62 -11.55 19.19
N ASN A 198 -9.22 -10.63 19.97
CA ASN A 198 -8.64 -9.63 20.87
C ASN A 198 -8.36 -8.24 20.28
N SER A 199 -9.49 -7.55 20.16
CA SER A 199 -9.74 -6.12 20.38
C SER A 199 -8.78 -5.42 21.35
N LYS A 200 -7.63 -4.97 20.84
CA LYS A 200 -6.85 -3.80 21.31
C LYS A 200 -5.69 -3.53 20.35
N LEU A 201 -6.01 -3.44 19.06
CA LEU A 201 -4.99 -3.19 18.06
C LEU A 201 -4.90 -1.69 17.77
N ILE A 202 -3.66 -1.22 17.88
CA ILE A 202 -3.10 0.10 17.52
C ILE A 202 -3.90 1.35 17.93
N SER A 203 -3.38 2.08 18.93
CA SER A 203 -3.71 3.49 19.15
C SER A 203 -3.20 4.35 17.99
N LYS A 204 -4.08 5.21 17.46
CA LYS A 204 -3.86 6.29 16.48
C LYS A 204 -2.38 6.65 16.22
N LYS A 205 -1.93 6.45 14.98
CA LYS A 205 -0.55 6.73 14.51
C LYS A 205 -0.56 7.69 13.33
N SER A 206 0.50 8.49 13.18
CA SER A 206 0.68 9.38 12.03
C SER A 206 1.65 8.79 10.99
N VAL A 207 1.35 9.00 9.71
CA VAL A 207 2.27 8.74 8.58
C VAL A 207 2.27 9.92 7.60
N VAL A 208 3.46 10.23 7.08
CA VAL A 208 3.63 11.17 5.96
C VAL A 208 3.59 10.37 4.67
N LEU A 209 2.64 10.67 3.78
CA LEU A 209 2.60 10.06 2.46
C LEU A 209 3.54 10.78 1.50
N ASN A 210 4.62 10.13 1.13
CA ASN A 210 5.49 10.60 0.06
C ASN A 210 5.99 9.41 -0.77
N TYR A 211 5.08 8.52 -1.13
CA TYR A 211 5.39 7.32 -1.91
C TYR A 211 4.82 7.46 -3.32
N ASP A 212 5.54 6.89 -4.28
CA ASP A 212 5.05 6.79 -5.64
C ASP A 212 3.90 5.77 -5.72
N ASN A 213 2.83 6.12 -6.44
CA ASN A 213 1.66 5.27 -6.54
C ASN A 213 1.98 3.93 -7.20
N ASP A 214 2.70 3.91 -8.32
CA ASP A 214 2.95 2.68 -9.07
C ASP A 214 3.83 1.73 -8.25
N LEU A 215 4.85 2.25 -7.57
CA LEU A 215 5.68 1.44 -6.67
C LEU A 215 4.88 0.80 -5.53
N ILE A 216 4.00 1.57 -4.88
CA ILE A 216 3.12 1.07 -3.83
C ILE A 216 2.13 0.04 -4.38
N GLN A 217 1.59 0.24 -5.59
CA GLN A 217 0.70 -0.75 -6.21
C GLN A 217 1.42 -2.08 -6.48
N TYR A 218 2.62 -2.06 -7.06
CA TYR A 218 3.39 -3.28 -7.34
C TYR A 218 3.76 -4.01 -6.05
N TYR A 219 4.24 -3.27 -5.04
CA TYR A 219 4.55 -3.85 -3.74
C TYR A 219 3.31 -4.45 -3.08
N TYR A 220 2.20 -3.72 -3.07
CA TYR A 220 0.95 -4.17 -2.47
C TYR A 220 0.42 -5.45 -3.14
N ARG A 221 0.50 -5.53 -4.47
CA ARG A 221 0.17 -6.76 -5.19
C ARG A 221 1.04 -7.94 -4.75
N ALA A 222 2.35 -7.73 -4.60
CA ALA A 222 3.28 -8.78 -4.22
C ALA A 222 3.02 -9.34 -2.80
N ILE A 223 2.71 -8.48 -1.82
CA ILE A 223 2.42 -8.93 -0.44
C ILE A 223 1.12 -9.73 -0.33
N GLN A 224 0.19 -9.58 -1.29
CA GLN A 224 -1.07 -10.32 -1.29
C GLN A 224 -0.90 -11.76 -1.78
N MET A 225 0.13 -12.04 -2.57
CA MET A 225 0.39 -13.33 -3.19
C MET A 225 0.85 -14.38 -2.18
N GLU A 226 0.56 -15.65 -2.48
CA GLU A 226 1.13 -16.79 -1.76
C GLU A 226 2.62 -16.95 -2.07
N ALA A 227 3.35 -17.53 -1.12
CA ALA A 227 4.78 -17.80 -1.24
C ALA A 227 5.05 -18.68 -2.46
N SER A 228 5.61 -18.08 -3.51
CA SER A 228 5.84 -18.69 -4.82
C SER A 228 6.88 -17.88 -5.60
N GLU A 229 7.39 -18.44 -6.69
CA GLU A 229 8.27 -17.74 -7.63
C GLU A 229 7.57 -16.49 -8.20
N PHE A 230 6.24 -16.53 -8.33
CA PHE A 230 5.45 -15.39 -8.78
C PHE A 230 5.44 -14.24 -7.76
N GLN A 231 5.43 -14.55 -6.46
CA GLN A 231 5.57 -13.51 -5.44
C GLN A 231 6.95 -12.84 -5.51
N TYR A 232 8.01 -13.62 -5.71
CA TYR A 232 9.34 -13.07 -5.96
C TYR A 232 9.35 -12.12 -7.16
N LEU A 233 8.81 -12.57 -8.30
CA LEU A 233 8.72 -11.75 -9.52
C LEU A 233 7.88 -10.49 -9.33
N ALA A 234 6.80 -10.57 -8.55
CA ALA A 234 5.96 -9.40 -8.25
C ALA A 234 6.70 -8.35 -7.41
N PHE A 235 7.53 -8.75 -6.43
CA PHE A 235 8.41 -7.80 -5.73
C PHE A 235 9.50 -7.26 -6.66
N TYR A 236 10.06 -8.10 -7.52
CA TYR A 236 11.07 -7.68 -8.49
C TYR A 236 10.53 -6.61 -9.46
N GLN A 237 9.23 -6.63 -9.76
CA GLN A 237 8.56 -5.64 -10.59
C GLN A 237 8.66 -4.20 -10.04
N VAL A 238 8.79 -4.03 -8.72
CA VAL A 238 9.06 -2.72 -8.09
C VAL A 238 10.38 -2.13 -8.61
N LEU A 239 11.38 -2.96 -8.89
CA LEU A 239 12.64 -2.54 -9.50
C LEU A 239 12.45 -2.29 -11.00
N GLU A 240 11.83 -3.24 -11.71
CA GLU A 240 11.70 -3.20 -13.17
C GLU A 240 10.95 -1.95 -13.66
N CYS A 241 9.93 -1.49 -12.93
CA CYS A 241 9.12 -0.36 -13.36
C CYS A 241 9.87 0.98 -13.41
N ILE A 242 11.01 1.11 -12.73
CA ILE A 242 11.86 2.31 -12.74
C ILE A 242 13.17 2.12 -13.53
N PHE A 243 13.35 0.98 -14.22
CA PHE A 243 14.57 0.69 -14.96
C PHE A 243 14.90 1.75 -16.01
N ASP A 244 13.93 2.06 -16.87
CA ASP A 244 14.17 2.98 -17.98
C ASP A 244 14.36 4.42 -17.48
N GLU A 245 13.66 4.82 -16.42
CA GLU A 245 13.83 6.13 -15.79
C GLU A 245 15.24 6.28 -15.20
N VAL A 246 15.70 5.30 -14.41
CA VAL A 246 17.04 5.32 -13.82
C VAL A 246 18.11 5.29 -14.91
N TYR A 247 17.95 4.41 -15.90
CA TYR A 247 18.90 4.30 -17.01
C TYR A 247 19.03 5.62 -17.79
N LEU A 248 17.90 6.25 -18.10
CA LEU A 248 17.87 7.55 -18.77
C LEU A 248 18.48 8.65 -17.90
N SER A 249 18.17 8.67 -16.60
CA SER A 249 18.73 9.63 -15.63
C SER A 249 20.25 9.55 -15.57
N GLU A 250 20.82 8.34 -15.53
CA GLU A 250 22.28 8.15 -15.52
C GLU A 250 22.90 8.56 -16.86
N THR A 251 22.26 8.19 -17.99
CA THR A 251 22.71 8.60 -19.33
C THR A 251 22.76 10.12 -19.48
N ILE A 252 21.73 10.83 -19.00
CA ILE A 252 21.67 12.30 -19.01
C ILE A 252 22.75 12.90 -18.10
N SER A 253 22.95 12.32 -16.92
CA SER A 253 23.99 12.74 -15.97
C SER A 253 25.39 12.64 -16.58
N ASP A 254 25.71 11.53 -17.23
CA ASP A 254 27.02 11.34 -17.86
C ASP A 254 27.20 12.23 -19.09
N ALA A 255 26.17 12.38 -19.93
CA ALA A 255 26.20 13.34 -21.03
C ALA A 255 26.45 14.77 -20.53
N ARG A 256 25.79 15.17 -19.44
CA ARG A 256 26.00 16.48 -18.82
C ARG A 256 27.43 16.67 -18.33
N LYS A 257 28.00 15.69 -17.62
CA LYS A 257 29.41 15.76 -17.17
C LYS A 257 30.39 15.90 -18.34
N ILE A 258 30.13 15.23 -19.46
CA ILE A 258 30.95 15.36 -20.68
C ILE A 258 30.85 16.80 -21.20
N ILE A 259 29.63 17.33 -21.35
CA ILE A 259 29.39 18.69 -21.86
C ILE A 259 30.02 19.75 -20.94
N GLU A 260 29.94 19.56 -19.63
CA GLU A 260 30.51 20.47 -18.62
C GLU A 260 32.03 20.32 -18.46
N SER A 261 32.64 19.29 -19.05
CA SER A 261 34.08 19.08 -18.97
C SER A 261 34.84 20.16 -19.72
N SER A 262 36.01 20.55 -19.20
CA SER A 262 36.90 21.52 -19.87
C SER A 262 37.46 21.02 -21.21
N TYR A 263 37.27 19.73 -21.51
CA TYR A 263 37.72 19.10 -22.76
C TYR A 263 36.67 19.25 -23.88
N PHE A 264 35.38 19.29 -23.53
CA PHE A 264 34.31 19.31 -24.52
C PHE A 264 34.17 20.69 -25.18
N SER A 265 33.92 20.69 -26.48
CA SER A 265 33.73 21.90 -27.27
C SER A 265 32.45 21.76 -28.08
N PRO A 266 31.45 22.65 -27.91
CA PRO A 266 30.20 22.58 -28.65
C PRO A 266 30.33 23.02 -30.12
N VAL A 267 31.50 23.51 -30.53
CA VAL A 267 31.80 23.89 -31.93
C VAL A 267 32.71 22.87 -32.63
N ASP A 268 33.12 21.82 -31.93
CA ASP A 268 33.91 20.73 -32.49
C ASP A 268 33.01 19.54 -32.85
N ASP A 269 32.83 19.31 -34.15
CA ASP A 269 32.00 18.23 -34.67
C ASP A 269 32.47 16.84 -34.19
N GLU A 270 33.75 16.62 -33.93
CA GLU A 270 34.26 15.33 -33.44
C GLU A 270 33.87 15.11 -31.98
N HIS A 271 33.83 16.16 -31.17
CA HIS A 271 33.33 16.09 -29.80
C HIS A 271 31.82 15.79 -29.77
N ILE A 272 31.05 16.42 -30.65
CA ILE A 272 29.61 16.15 -30.81
C ILE A 272 29.38 14.70 -31.26
N LYS A 273 30.09 14.23 -32.29
CA LYS A 273 30.01 12.84 -32.74
C LYS A 273 30.39 11.85 -31.64
N GLY A 274 31.43 12.15 -30.87
CA GLY A 274 31.86 11.34 -29.73
C GLY A 274 30.75 11.18 -28.68
N LEU A 275 30.09 12.28 -28.32
CA LEU A 275 28.95 12.26 -27.40
C LEU A 275 27.77 11.45 -27.95
N ILE A 276 27.40 11.65 -29.22
CA ILE A 276 26.34 10.88 -29.88
C ILE A 276 26.65 9.38 -29.85
N ASN A 277 27.89 8.99 -30.18
CA ASN A 277 28.30 7.59 -30.18
C ASN A 277 28.22 6.95 -28.78
N ILE A 278 28.53 7.69 -27.72
CA ILE A 278 28.39 7.21 -26.34
C ILE A 278 26.91 6.97 -26.01
N ILE A 279 26.05 7.93 -26.33
CA ILE A 279 24.60 7.82 -26.09
C ILE A 279 24.00 6.66 -26.89
N ASP A 280 24.39 6.51 -28.15
CA ASP A 280 23.95 5.41 -29.02
C ASP A 280 24.41 4.05 -28.52
N ARG A 281 25.64 3.96 -28.00
CA ARG A 281 26.15 2.72 -27.38
C ARG A 281 25.31 2.35 -26.15
N TYR A 282 25.06 3.30 -25.25
CA TYR A 282 24.21 3.06 -24.08
C TYR A 282 22.79 2.62 -24.50
N ASN A 283 22.21 3.27 -25.51
CA ASN A 283 20.90 2.84 -26.02
C ASN A 283 20.88 1.42 -26.61
N LYS A 284 22.00 0.92 -27.15
CA LYS A 284 22.14 -0.44 -27.68
C LYS A 284 22.43 -1.47 -26.59
N GLU A 285 23.17 -1.08 -25.54
CA GLU A 285 23.60 -1.94 -24.43
C GLU A 285 22.61 -1.92 -23.25
N LYS A 286 21.30 -1.86 -23.52
CA LYS A 286 20.24 -1.91 -22.50
C LYS A 286 20.08 -3.32 -21.94
N ASP A 287 21.01 -3.73 -21.09
CA ASP A 287 20.93 -4.99 -20.32
C ASP A 287 20.12 -4.78 -19.03
N ASP A 288 19.13 -5.63 -18.79
CA ASP A 288 18.31 -5.60 -17.58
C ASP A 288 19.12 -5.86 -16.31
N ARG A 289 20.21 -6.64 -16.41
CA ARG A 289 21.14 -6.83 -15.29
C ARG A 289 21.82 -5.52 -14.91
N GLU A 290 22.26 -4.75 -15.90
CA GLU A 290 22.88 -3.45 -15.68
C GLU A 290 21.88 -2.43 -15.14
N LYS A 291 20.65 -2.40 -15.67
CA LYS A 291 19.56 -1.57 -15.13
C LYS A 291 19.28 -1.89 -13.66
N THR A 292 19.27 -3.17 -13.30
CA THR A 292 19.14 -3.63 -11.91
C THR A 292 20.26 -3.08 -11.03
N ARG A 293 21.52 -3.17 -11.51
CA ARG A 293 22.68 -2.62 -10.80
C ARG A 293 22.55 -1.12 -10.57
N LEU A 294 22.11 -0.36 -11.58
CA LEU A 294 21.93 1.09 -11.49
C LEU A 294 20.81 1.47 -10.50
N VAL A 295 19.68 0.74 -10.49
CA VAL A 295 18.62 0.93 -9.49
C VAL A 295 19.15 0.70 -8.07
N LEU A 296 19.88 -0.40 -7.84
CA LEU A 296 20.49 -0.67 -6.54
C LEU A 296 21.51 0.41 -6.16
N GLN A 297 22.31 0.87 -7.11
CA GLN A 297 23.28 1.94 -6.85
C GLN A 297 22.58 3.23 -6.41
N LYS A 298 21.54 3.64 -7.14
CA LYS A 298 20.84 4.90 -6.92
C LYS A 298 19.97 4.90 -5.67
N TYR A 299 19.14 3.87 -5.48
CA TYR A 299 18.10 3.85 -4.44
C TYR A 299 18.38 2.89 -3.30
N PHE A 300 19.30 1.91 -3.44
CA PHE A 300 19.62 0.99 -2.34
C PHE A 300 20.88 1.41 -1.57
N LYS A 301 21.99 1.68 -2.26
CA LYS A 301 23.23 2.19 -1.64
C LYS A 301 23.22 3.71 -1.49
N GLY A 302 22.87 4.42 -2.57
CA GLY A 302 22.94 5.88 -2.65
C GLY A 302 24.35 6.40 -2.34
N GLU A 303 24.41 7.57 -1.70
CA GLU A 303 25.66 8.21 -1.26
C GLU A 303 26.11 7.75 0.14
N THR A 304 25.50 6.69 0.68
CA THR A 304 25.72 6.24 2.05
C THR A 304 27.13 5.69 2.23
N ARG A 305 27.83 6.13 3.28
CA ARG A 305 29.13 5.57 3.66
C ARG A 305 28.99 4.10 4.06
N ASP A 306 30.02 3.33 3.76
CA ASP A 306 30.07 1.88 3.96
C ASP A 306 29.60 1.40 5.34
N GLU A 307 30.03 2.03 6.43
CA GLU A 307 29.66 1.61 7.79
C GLU A 307 28.16 1.79 8.07
N ALA A 308 27.60 2.93 7.65
CA ALA A 308 26.17 3.21 7.76
C ALA A 308 25.35 2.28 6.86
N TYR A 309 25.86 2.00 5.65
CA TYR A 309 25.23 1.06 4.72
C TYR A 309 25.14 -0.35 5.31
N LEU A 310 26.21 -0.86 5.92
CA LEU A 310 26.19 -2.19 6.54
C LEU A 310 25.22 -2.25 7.72
N LEU A 311 25.20 -1.23 8.57
CA LEU A 311 24.30 -1.17 9.72
C LEU A 311 22.82 -1.09 9.29
N ALA A 312 22.52 -0.27 8.29
CA ALA A 312 21.16 -0.04 7.81
C ALA A 312 20.56 -1.21 7.02
N ASN A 313 21.39 -2.16 6.59
CA ASN A 313 21.02 -3.31 5.76
C ASN A 313 21.33 -4.66 6.41
N ARG A 314 21.44 -4.71 7.75
CA ARG A 314 21.80 -5.92 8.49
C ARG A 314 20.90 -7.12 8.17
N GLU A 315 19.58 -6.91 8.09
CA GLU A 315 18.63 -7.99 7.74
C GLU A 315 18.91 -8.57 6.35
N ILE A 316 19.24 -7.73 5.36
CA ILE A 316 19.58 -8.16 4.01
C ILE A 316 20.91 -8.94 4.01
N ILE A 317 21.89 -8.47 4.78
CA ILE A 317 23.18 -9.16 4.95
C ILE A 317 22.97 -10.55 5.57
N ASP A 318 22.12 -10.64 6.59
CA ASP A 318 21.82 -11.92 7.24
C ASP A 318 21.11 -12.89 6.28
N ILE A 319 20.16 -12.40 5.46
CA ILE A 319 19.53 -13.23 4.42
C ILE A 319 20.54 -13.71 3.38
N LEU A 320 21.44 -12.83 2.91
CA LEU A 320 22.47 -13.19 1.92
C LEU A 320 23.47 -14.22 2.47
N LYS A 321 23.79 -14.17 3.77
CA LYS A 321 24.60 -15.21 4.43
C LYS A 321 23.85 -16.53 4.51
N ASN A 322 22.56 -16.51 4.86
CA ASN A 322 21.74 -17.73 4.93
C ASN A 322 21.55 -18.38 3.56
N LEU A 323 21.62 -17.60 2.48
CA LEU A 323 21.64 -18.08 1.08
C LEU A 323 23.05 -18.49 0.59
N ASP A 324 24.06 -18.45 1.45
CA ASP A 324 25.47 -18.70 1.14
C ASP A 324 26.02 -17.84 -0.03
N LYS A 325 25.45 -16.65 -0.26
CA LYS A 325 25.88 -15.72 -1.33
C LYS A 325 27.03 -14.81 -0.92
N ILE A 326 27.20 -14.61 0.39
CA ILE A 326 28.31 -13.85 0.97
C ILE A 326 28.86 -14.59 2.20
N LYS A 327 30.17 -14.48 2.45
CA LYS A 327 30.81 -15.06 3.64
C LYS A 327 31.05 -14.03 4.74
N SER A 328 31.06 -12.75 4.39
CA SER A 328 31.33 -11.66 5.32
C SER A 328 30.50 -10.41 4.98
N ASP A 329 30.22 -9.58 5.98
CA ASP A 329 29.44 -8.34 5.85
C ASP A 329 30.06 -7.40 4.82
N LYS A 330 31.40 -7.39 4.71
CA LYS A 330 32.12 -6.55 3.76
C LYS A 330 31.79 -6.87 2.31
N GLU A 331 31.42 -8.11 1.99
CA GLU A 331 31.04 -8.50 0.63
C GLU A 331 29.68 -7.93 0.22
N ALA A 332 28.80 -7.58 1.17
CA ALA A 332 27.51 -6.96 0.86
C ALA A 332 27.66 -5.54 0.28
N LYS A 333 28.85 -4.95 0.36
CA LYS A 333 29.18 -3.66 -0.28
C LYS A 333 29.30 -3.78 -1.79
N ASP A 334 29.56 -4.99 -2.27
CA ASP A 334 29.66 -5.30 -3.69
C ASP A 334 28.24 -5.46 -4.27
N LEU A 335 27.72 -4.37 -4.83
CA LEU A 335 26.41 -4.36 -5.47
C LEU A 335 26.36 -5.31 -6.67
N GLN A 336 27.49 -5.69 -7.28
CA GLN A 336 27.48 -6.66 -8.38
C GLN A 336 27.05 -8.03 -7.89
N LYS A 337 27.51 -8.45 -6.70
CA LYS A 337 27.08 -9.72 -6.09
C LYS A 337 25.58 -9.71 -5.78
N LEU A 338 25.08 -8.62 -5.21
CA LEU A 338 23.65 -8.47 -4.94
C LEU A 338 22.83 -8.51 -6.24
N THR A 339 23.27 -7.74 -7.25
CA THR A 339 22.65 -7.71 -8.58
C THR A 339 22.59 -9.09 -9.20
N ASN A 340 23.72 -9.82 -9.24
CA ASN A 340 23.76 -11.17 -9.78
C ASN A 340 22.82 -12.10 -9.00
N THR A 341 22.84 -12.03 -7.67
CA THR A 341 21.98 -12.87 -6.82
C THR A 341 20.50 -12.71 -7.17
N ILE A 342 19.99 -11.48 -7.23
CA ILE A 342 18.57 -11.24 -7.50
C ILE A 342 18.20 -11.43 -8.97
N TYR A 343 19.09 -11.06 -9.89
CA TYR A 343 18.84 -11.19 -11.33
C TYR A 343 18.90 -12.66 -11.78
N ASP A 344 19.88 -13.42 -11.32
CA ASP A 344 20.01 -14.84 -11.66
C ASP A 344 18.81 -15.63 -11.12
N PHE A 345 18.34 -15.31 -9.91
CA PHE A 345 17.12 -15.92 -9.38
C PHE A 345 15.87 -15.52 -10.17
N ARG A 346 15.74 -14.23 -10.56
CA ARG A 346 14.68 -13.78 -11.46
C ARG A 346 14.68 -14.56 -12.78
N ALA A 347 15.85 -14.77 -13.38
CA ALA A 347 16.00 -15.56 -14.60
C ALA A 347 15.56 -17.02 -14.38
N LYS A 348 15.95 -17.64 -13.26
CA LYS A 348 15.47 -18.98 -12.87
C LYS A 348 13.94 -19.02 -12.82
N CYS A 349 13.29 -18.08 -12.13
CA CYS A 349 11.82 -18.02 -12.00
C CYS A 349 11.10 -17.82 -13.34
N VAL A 350 11.66 -17.04 -14.27
CA VAL A 350 11.07 -16.82 -15.59
C VAL A 350 11.23 -18.05 -16.49
N HIS A 351 12.36 -18.73 -16.40
CA HIS A 351 12.69 -19.87 -17.26
C HIS A 351 12.28 -21.24 -16.71
N SER A 352 11.92 -21.35 -15.42
CA SER A 352 11.31 -22.55 -14.83
C SER A 352 9.89 -22.82 -15.35
N ASN A 353 9.24 -21.82 -15.96
CA ASN A 353 7.82 -21.83 -16.27
C ASN A 353 7.43 -22.22 -17.71
N ARG A 354 8.37 -22.70 -18.56
CA ARG A 354 8.04 -23.13 -19.94
C ARG A 354 8.10 -24.64 -20.15
N THR A 355 6.96 -25.19 -20.54
CA THR A 355 6.74 -26.57 -20.99
C THR A 355 7.48 -26.84 -22.31
N TYR A 356 8.75 -27.29 -22.26
CA TYR A 356 9.34 -28.18 -23.28
C TYR A 356 10.72 -28.69 -22.84
N PRO A 357 11.00 -30.00 -22.67
CA PRO A 357 10.11 -31.16 -22.69
C PRO A 357 9.64 -31.64 -21.30
N PHE A 358 10.04 -31.01 -20.18
CA PHE A 358 9.59 -31.38 -18.83
C PHE A 358 9.37 -30.15 -17.94
N ARG A 359 8.35 -30.20 -17.06
CA ARG A 359 8.12 -29.21 -16.00
C ARG A 359 9.28 -29.32 -15.00
N THR A 360 10.10 -28.29 -14.88
CA THR A 360 10.96 -28.17 -13.70
C THR A 360 10.15 -27.36 -12.69
N GLU A 361 9.53 -28.05 -11.73
CA GLU A 361 9.19 -27.40 -10.47
C GLU A 361 10.46 -26.73 -9.94
N PHE A 362 10.31 -25.64 -9.20
CA PHE A 362 11.41 -24.96 -8.56
C PHE A 362 12.31 -26.00 -7.86
N GLN A 363 13.53 -26.13 -8.36
CA GLN A 363 14.42 -27.22 -8.00
C GLN A 363 15.09 -27.00 -6.64
N ASP A 364 15.01 -25.77 -6.14
CA ASP A 364 15.57 -25.33 -4.87
C ASP A 364 14.50 -25.53 -3.75
N SER A 365 14.88 -25.50 -2.47
CA SER A 365 13.95 -25.84 -1.39
C SER A 365 12.94 -24.71 -1.10
N PRO A 366 11.74 -25.00 -0.58
CA PRO A 366 10.78 -23.96 -0.17
C PRO A 366 11.36 -22.93 0.81
N GLU A 367 12.31 -23.36 1.64
CA GLU A 367 13.05 -22.48 2.55
C GLU A 367 13.95 -21.51 1.79
N GLU A 368 14.65 -21.97 0.75
CA GLU A 368 15.47 -21.11 -0.12
C GLU A 368 14.59 -20.09 -0.86
N LEU A 369 13.45 -20.51 -1.42
CA LEU A 369 12.49 -19.58 -2.04
C LEU A 369 12.03 -18.50 -1.07
N THR A 370 11.70 -18.89 0.17
CA THR A 370 11.27 -17.96 1.22
C THR A 370 12.35 -16.92 1.52
N LEU A 371 13.62 -17.33 1.55
CA LEU A 371 14.75 -16.42 1.73
C LEU A 371 14.90 -15.44 0.55
N TYR A 372 14.75 -15.89 -0.71
CA TYR A 372 14.78 -14.97 -1.86
C TYR A 372 13.61 -14.00 -1.87
N ILE A 373 12.39 -14.45 -1.53
CA ILE A 373 11.21 -13.59 -1.38
C ILE A 373 11.47 -12.52 -0.31
N ALA A 374 11.99 -12.92 0.85
CA ALA A 374 12.35 -11.99 1.92
C ALA A 374 13.43 -10.99 1.48
N LEU A 375 14.43 -11.45 0.73
CA LEU A 375 15.50 -10.61 0.19
C LEU A 375 14.95 -9.53 -0.75
N ILE A 376 14.20 -9.93 -1.78
CA ILE A 376 13.69 -8.98 -2.78
C ILE A 376 12.64 -8.04 -2.17
N LYS A 377 11.83 -8.51 -1.22
CA LYS A 377 10.90 -7.68 -0.45
C LYS A 377 11.64 -6.54 0.26
N LYS A 378 12.71 -6.86 1.00
CA LYS A 378 13.50 -5.86 1.74
C LYS A 378 14.21 -4.86 0.82
N ILE A 379 14.67 -5.32 -0.35
CA ILE A 379 15.23 -4.44 -1.39
C ILE A 379 14.16 -3.50 -1.94
N ALA A 380 12.97 -4.03 -2.29
CA ALA A 380 11.85 -3.25 -2.77
C ALA A 380 11.41 -2.18 -1.75
N GLU A 381 11.29 -2.54 -0.46
CA GLU A 381 10.99 -1.59 0.62
C GLU A 381 12.00 -0.42 0.66
N LYS A 382 13.31 -0.73 0.59
CA LYS A 382 14.36 0.30 0.57
C LYS A 382 14.27 1.21 -0.65
N ILE A 383 13.98 0.65 -1.82
CA ILE A 383 13.81 1.42 -3.05
C ILE A 383 12.63 2.37 -2.91
N ILE A 384 11.48 1.89 -2.44
CA ILE A 384 10.27 2.72 -2.23
C ILE A 384 10.55 3.88 -1.26
N LEU A 385 11.25 3.61 -0.15
CA LEU A 385 11.59 4.64 0.85
C LEU A 385 12.54 5.71 0.31
N ASN A 386 13.46 5.33 -0.57
CA ASN A 386 14.48 6.22 -1.11
C ASN A 386 14.09 6.86 -2.45
N TYR A 387 13.03 6.37 -3.08
CA TYR A 387 12.48 6.95 -4.29
C TYR A 387 11.78 8.26 -3.94
N ARG A 388 12.33 9.37 -4.44
CA ARG A 388 11.73 10.69 -4.27
C ARG A 388 10.97 11.04 -5.54
N ILE A 389 9.66 11.25 -5.39
CA ILE A 389 8.83 11.86 -6.44
C ILE A 389 9.45 13.23 -6.73
N ARG A 390 9.88 13.44 -7.96
CA ARG A 390 10.49 14.70 -8.41
C ARG A 390 9.46 15.72 -8.81
#